data_AF-A0AAE1LIZ6-F1
#
_entry.id   AF-A0AAE1LIZ6-F1
#
_cell.length_a   1.000
_cell.length_b   1.000
_cell.length_c   1.000
_cell.angle_alpha   90.00
_cell.angle_beta   90.00
_cell.angle_gamma   90.00
#
_symmetry.space_group_name_H-M   'P 1'
#
loop_
_entity.id
_entity.type
_entity.pdbx_description
1 polymer ?
#
loop_
_entity_poly.entity_id
_entity_poly.type
_entity_poly.pdbx_seq_one_letter_code
_entity_poly.pdbx_strand_id
1 'polypeptide(L)'
;MAARYFHILDPKSVKISRNSIRRKREKARNAVWLRIRQSFRPSVPLTVHADGKGVDQMFGAHIIESSSGECQSKKIDKNLDDWKSAEKVSAFRTDTTSSNTGNRVGAVVKLEAAPGRKLLCLACRHHALEIIHKHYLKPWWKSLAALIWGAVFKV
;
A
#
# COMPACT_ATOMS: atom_id res chain seq x y z
N MET A 1 0.53 -16.25 -32.99
CA MET A 1 1.52 -17.20 -32.44
C MET A 1 1.78 -16.90 -30.95
N ALA A 2 0.77 -17.06 -30.06
CA ALA A 2 0.87 -16.63 -28.66
C ALA A 2 -0.03 -17.43 -27.70
N ALA A 3 0.02 -18.77 -27.77
CA ALA A 3 -0.77 -19.64 -26.90
C ALA A 3 0.04 -20.86 -26.43
N ARG A 4 1.25 -20.63 -25.88
CA ARG A 4 2.16 -21.75 -25.55
C ARG A 4 2.70 -21.85 -24.12
N TYR A 5 2.29 -21.02 -23.16
CA TYR A 5 2.84 -21.13 -21.79
C TYR A 5 1.88 -20.77 -20.65
N PHE A 6 0.69 -21.37 -20.61
CA PHE A 6 -0.05 -21.52 -19.35
C PHE A 6 -0.40 -23.00 -19.17
N HIS A 7 0.52 -23.77 -18.60
CA HIS A 7 0.13 -25.01 -17.93
C HIS A 7 -0.72 -24.62 -16.73
N ILE A 8 -2.04 -24.65 -16.90
CA ILE A 8 -2.99 -24.54 -15.80
C ILE A 8 -2.74 -25.77 -14.93
N LEU A 9 -1.93 -25.59 -13.88
CA LEU A 9 -1.72 -26.62 -12.88
C LEU A 9 -3.08 -26.96 -12.27
N ASP A 10 -3.43 -28.25 -12.22
CA ASP A 10 -4.63 -28.69 -11.54
C ASP A 10 -4.59 -28.17 -10.08
N PRO A 11 -5.54 -27.31 -9.66
CA PRO A 11 -5.56 -26.73 -8.32
C PRO A 11 -5.48 -27.77 -7.21
N LYS A 12 -5.96 -29.01 -7.46
CA LYS A 12 -5.94 -30.12 -6.50
C LYS A 12 -4.56 -30.77 -6.35
N SER A 13 -3.72 -30.68 -7.36
CA SER A 13 -2.36 -31.24 -7.39
C SER A 13 -1.32 -30.40 -6.64
N VAL A 14 -1.61 -29.11 -6.42
CA VAL A 14 -0.65 -28.20 -5.80
C VAL A 14 -0.88 -28.17 -4.28
N LYS A 15 -0.14 -29.01 -3.55
CA LYS A 15 -0.03 -28.92 -2.09
C LYS A 15 0.81 -27.70 -1.70
N ILE A 16 0.18 -26.54 -1.63
CA ILE A 16 0.84 -25.30 -1.23
C ILE A 16 0.69 -25.10 0.28
N SER A 17 1.79 -25.26 1.04
CA SER A 17 1.79 -24.88 2.45
C SER A 17 1.94 -23.38 2.64
N ARG A 18 1.29 -22.82 3.68
CA ARG A 18 1.39 -21.39 4.04
C ARG A 18 2.85 -20.95 4.21
N ASN A 19 3.70 -21.80 4.78
CA ASN A 19 5.13 -21.56 4.95
C ASN A 19 5.93 -21.57 3.64
N SER A 20 5.53 -22.38 2.65
CA SER A 20 6.13 -22.38 1.31
C SER A 20 5.79 -21.09 0.55
N ILE A 21 4.52 -20.64 0.62
CA ILE A 21 4.10 -19.35 0.05
C ILE A 21 4.90 -18.21 0.67
N ARG A 22 4.99 -18.19 2.00
CA ARG A 22 5.70 -17.13 2.74
C ARG A 22 7.15 -17.02 2.26
N ARG A 23 7.88 -18.15 2.25
CA ARG A 23 9.28 -18.20 1.82
C ARG A 23 9.48 -17.81 0.36
N LYS A 24 8.63 -18.29 -0.54
CA LYS A 24 8.68 -17.89 -1.97
C LYS A 24 8.43 -16.39 -2.14
N ARG A 25 7.45 -15.83 -1.44
CA ARG A 25 7.16 -14.38 -1.47
C ARG A 25 8.33 -13.57 -0.90
N GLU A 26 8.93 -14.02 0.20
CA GLU A 26 10.09 -13.36 0.82
C GLU A 26 11.32 -13.37 -0.10
N LYS A 27 11.66 -14.52 -0.69
CA LYS A 27 12.75 -14.63 -1.67
C LYS A 27 12.50 -13.76 -2.91
N ALA A 28 11.28 -13.76 -3.44
CA ALA A 28 10.91 -12.92 -4.58
C ALA A 28 11.02 -11.43 -4.26
N ARG A 29 10.56 -10.99 -3.07
CA ARG A 29 10.70 -9.59 -2.63
C ARG A 29 12.15 -9.18 -2.50
N ASN A 30 12.99 -10.01 -1.90
CA ASN A 30 14.43 -9.71 -1.74
C ASN A 30 15.15 -9.61 -3.08
N ALA A 31 14.86 -10.51 -4.03
CA ALA A 31 15.45 -10.47 -5.37
C ALA A 31 15.03 -9.20 -6.13
N VAL A 32 13.74 -8.83 -6.07
CA VAL A 32 13.22 -7.61 -6.68
C VAL A 32 13.87 -6.37 -6.06
N TRP A 33 14.03 -6.33 -4.73
CA TRP A 33 14.68 -5.24 -4.01
C TRP A 33 16.13 -5.02 -4.44
N LEU A 34 16.94 -6.10 -4.47
CA LEU A 34 18.34 -6.02 -4.88
C LEU A 34 18.48 -5.46 -6.31
N ARG A 35 17.61 -5.90 -7.22
CA ARG A 35 17.58 -5.40 -8.60
C ARG A 35 17.26 -3.91 -8.65
N ILE A 36 16.22 -3.46 -7.93
CA ILE A 36 15.83 -2.04 -7.89
C ILE A 36 16.99 -1.20 -7.36
N ARG A 37 17.62 -1.61 -6.26
CA ARG A 37 18.72 -0.86 -5.66
C ARG A 37 19.91 -0.68 -6.60
N GLN A 38 20.19 -1.67 -7.44
CA GLN A 38 21.28 -1.59 -8.42
C GLN A 38 20.94 -0.70 -9.62
N SER A 39 19.68 -0.69 -10.07
CA SER A 39 19.27 -0.02 -11.32
C SER A 39 18.56 1.32 -11.14
N PHE A 40 18.12 1.67 -9.92
CA PHE A 40 17.26 2.83 -9.69
C PHE A 40 18.07 4.12 -9.59
N ARG A 41 18.09 4.86 -10.70
CA ARG A 41 18.67 6.21 -10.81
C ARG A 41 17.63 7.15 -11.41
N PRO A 42 16.74 7.72 -10.60
CA PRO A 42 15.64 8.52 -11.13
C PRO A 42 16.17 9.87 -11.67
N SER A 43 15.92 10.14 -12.95
CA SER A 43 16.10 11.45 -13.59
C SER A 43 14.83 12.31 -13.52
N VAL A 44 13.70 11.71 -13.16
CA VAL A 44 12.38 12.33 -13.10
C VAL A 44 11.87 12.42 -11.66
N PRO A 45 10.89 13.31 -11.39
CA PRO A 45 10.24 13.37 -10.09
C PRO A 45 9.58 12.03 -9.70
N LEU A 46 9.68 11.68 -8.43
CA LEU A 46 9.21 10.44 -7.86
C LEU A 46 7.91 10.63 -7.09
N THR A 47 7.03 9.65 -7.21
CA THR A 47 5.91 9.46 -6.29
C THR A 47 6.28 8.34 -5.33
N VAL A 48 6.23 8.61 -4.03
CA VAL A 48 6.51 7.60 -3.01
C VAL A 48 5.18 7.06 -2.48
N HIS A 49 5.03 5.74 -2.54
CA HIS A 49 3.90 5.06 -1.94
C HIS A 49 4.29 4.55 -0.55
N ALA A 50 3.73 5.15 0.50
CA ALA A 50 3.88 4.67 1.86
C ALA A 50 2.69 3.74 2.15
N ASP A 51 2.87 2.44 1.89
CA ASP A 51 1.87 1.41 2.17
C ASP A 51 2.48 0.33 3.06
N GLY A 52 1.76 -0.05 4.12
CA GLY A 52 2.09 -1.21 4.96
C GLY A 52 1.90 -2.56 4.25
N LYS A 53 1.34 -2.59 3.03
CA LYS A 53 1.13 -3.77 2.21
C LYS A 53 1.72 -3.58 0.81
N GLY A 54 3.01 -3.84 0.70
CA GLY A 54 3.76 -3.62 -0.53
C GLY A 54 3.23 -4.39 -1.75
N VAL A 55 3.19 -3.72 -2.90
CA VAL A 55 3.94 -4.03 -4.14
C VAL A 55 4.15 -2.69 -4.89
N ASP A 56 5.11 -2.72 -5.83
CA ASP A 56 5.65 -1.68 -6.71
C ASP A 56 6.81 -0.88 -6.11
N GLN A 57 7.92 -0.87 -6.86
CA GLN A 57 9.29 -0.55 -6.48
C GLN A 57 9.44 -0.03 -5.04
N MET A 58 9.72 -0.96 -4.12
CA MET A 58 9.84 -0.63 -2.71
C MET A 58 11.01 0.34 -2.56
N PHE A 59 10.74 1.52 -2.00
CA PHE A 59 11.77 2.52 -1.64
C PHE A 59 12.47 2.09 -0.33
N GLY A 60 11.78 1.32 0.49
CA GLY A 60 12.24 0.73 1.74
C GLY A 60 11.06 0.11 2.49
N ALA A 61 11.31 -0.91 3.29
CA ALA A 61 10.34 -1.43 4.25
C ALA A 61 10.99 -1.37 5.62
N HIS A 62 10.31 -0.70 6.53
CA HIS A 62 10.89 -0.34 7.80
C HIS A 62 9.99 -0.85 8.92
N ILE A 63 10.62 -1.53 9.88
CA ILE A 63 9.97 -1.79 11.16
C ILE A 63 9.98 -0.46 11.92
N ILE A 64 8.79 -0.03 12.33
CA ILE A 64 8.58 1.19 13.11
C ILE A 64 8.10 0.80 14.50
N GLU A 65 8.54 1.54 15.51
CA GLU A 65 8.20 1.29 16.91
C GLU A 65 6.73 1.61 17.21
N SER A 66 6.15 2.54 16.45
CA SER A 66 4.75 2.95 16.56
C SER A 66 4.20 3.33 15.19
N SER A 67 2.89 3.13 15.00
CA SER A 67 2.16 3.55 13.79
C SER A 67 1.81 5.04 13.76
N SER A 68 2.35 5.85 14.68
CA SER A 68 2.14 7.31 14.70
C SER A 68 2.68 7.98 13.42
N GLY A 69 2.08 9.10 13.02
CA GLY A 69 2.54 9.86 11.86
C GLY A 69 3.97 10.38 12.00
N GLU A 70 4.41 10.65 13.23
CA GLU A 70 5.77 11.05 13.52
C GLU A 70 6.79 9.95 13.30
N CYS A 71 6.53 8.74 13.80
CA CYS A 71 7.42 7.60 13.59
C CYS A 71 7.51 7.23 12.09
N GLN A 72 6.38 7.31 11.39
CA GLN A 72 6.32 7.06 9.95
C GLN A 72 7.10 8.10 9.14
N SER A 73 6.85 9.40 9.38
CA SER A 73 7.55 10.50 8.66
C SER A 73 9.07 10.45 8.88
N LYS A 74 9.55 10.34 10.12
CA LYS A 74 10.99 10.26 10.42
C LYS A 74 11.69 9.13 9.67
N LYS A 75 11.02 7.98 9.54
CA LYS A 75 11.58 6.82 8.86
C LYS A 75 11.58 6.99 7.35
N ILE A 76 10.54 7.62 6.80
CA ILE A 76 10.46 8.00 5.39
C ILE A 76 11.56 9.02 5.06
N ASP A 77 11.73 10.07 5.85
CA ASP A 77 12.77 11.08 5.64
C ASP A 77 14.17 10.47 5.63
N LYS A 78 14.49 9.67 6.66
CA LYS A 78 15.77 8.94 6.69
C LYS A 78 15.99 8.12 5.43
N ASN A 79 14.95 7.45 4.95
CA ASN A 79 15.03 6.66 3.73
C ASN A 79 15.20 7.56 2.49
N LEU A 80 14.55 8.72 2.41
CA LEU A 80 14.76 9.64 1.29
C LEU A 80 16.19 10.18 1.24
N ASP A 81 16.78 10.42 2.40
CA ASP A 81 18.17 10.89 2.57
C ASP A 81 19.17 9.79 2.20
N ASP A 82 18.97 8.56 2.68
CA ASP A 82 19.79 7.39 2.34
C ASP A 82 19.86 7.17 0.81
N TRP A 83 18.75 7.47 0.12
CA TRP A 83 18.63 7.35 -1.33
C TRP A 83 18.99 8.62 -2.10
N LYS A 84 19.36 9.73 -1.41
CA LYS A 84 19.65 11.04 -2.02
C LYS A 84 18.59 11.49 -3.01
N SER A 85 17.33 11.32 -2.61
CA SER A 85 16.16 11.44 -3.50
C SER A 85 15.10 12.40 -2.97
N ALA A 86 15.33 12.95 -1.78
CA ALA A 86 14.53 13.95 -1.10
C ALA A 86 13.92 15.02 -2.01
N GLU A 87 14.75 15.64 -2.84
CA GLU A 87 14.37 16.76 -3.73
C GLU A 87 13.59 16.31 -4.96
N LYS A 88 13.66 15.02 -5.30
CA LYS A 88 12.97 14.46 -6.46
C LYS A 88 11.55 14.04 -6.11
N VAL A 89 11.18 13.95 -4.83
CA VAL A 89 9.83 13.54 -4.44
C VAL A 89 8.87 14.69 -4.70
N SER A 90 7.88 14.44 -5.56
CA SER A 90 6.84 15.42 -5.92
C SER A 90 5.47 15.07 -5.34
N ALA A 91 5.26 13.80 -4.98
CA ALA A 91 3.98 13.33 -4.47
C ALA A 91 4.13 12.16 -3.51
N PHE A 92 3.20 12.06 -2.56
CA PHE A 92 3.01 10.89 -1.72
C PHE A 92 1.63 10.31 -1.93
N ARG A 93 1.56 8.98 -2.05
CA ARG A 93 0.28 8.26 -1.96
C ARG A 93 0.23 7.54 -0.61
N THR A 94 -0.86 7.73 0.13
CA THR A 94 -1.04 7.16 1.47
C THR A 94 -2.50 6.78 1.73
N ASP A 95 -2.76 5.83 2.63
CA ASP A 95 -4.10 5.69 3.20
C ASP A 95 -4.55 6.96 3.95
N THR A 96 -5.85 7.11 4.19
CA THR A 96 -6.46 8.32 4.79
C THR A 96 -6.61 8.19 6.30
N THR A 97 -5.77 7.39 6.95
CA THR A 97 -5.77 7.28 8.41
C THR A 97 -5.27 8.59 9.02
N SER A 98 -5.72 8.91 10.23
CA SER A 98 -5.31 10.14 10.94
C SER A 98 -3.80 10.21 11.19
N SER A 99 -3.14 9.06 11.38
CA SER A 99 -1.68 8.98 11.48
C SER A 99 -0.98 9.40 10.19
N ASN A 100 -1.61 9.25 9.03
CA ASN A 100 -1.00 9.61 7.75
C ASN A 100 -1.43 10.99 7.26
N THR A 101 -2.73 11.31 7.30
CA THR A 101 -3.30 12.54 6.72
C THR A 101 -3.81 13.55 7.76
N GLY A 102 -3.59 13.31 9.05
CA GLY A 102 -4.03 14.24 10.10
C GLY A 102 -3.40 15.62 9.97
N ASN A 103 -4.21 16.68 9.97
CA ASN A 103 -3.81 18.07 9.72
C ASN A 103 -2.67 18.59 10.65
N ARG A 104 -2.57 18.07 11.88
CA ARG A 104 -1.55 18.52 12.85
C ARG A 104 -0.35 17.58 13.02
N VAL A 105 -0.60 16.28 12.95
CA VAL A 105 0.36 15.24 13.36
C VAL A 105 0.50 14.09 12.35
N GLY A 106 -0.17 14.21 11.21
CA GLY A 106 -0.09 13.25 10.13
C GLY A 106 1.32 13.17 9.56
N ALA A 107 1.71 11.99 9.09
CA ALA A 107 3.01 11.78 8.45
C ALA A 107 3.23 12.74 7.28
N VAL A 108 2.21 12.97 6.45
CA VAL A 108 2.31 13.87 5.29
C VAL A 108 2.58 15.31 5.70
N VAL A 109 1.89 15.82 6.72
CA VAL A 109 2.09 17.19 7.23
C VAL A 109 3.52 17.39 7.72
N LYS A 110 4.07 16.38 8.40
CA LYS A 110 5.47 16.41 8.87
C LYS A 110 6.47 16.34 7.70
N LEU A 111 6.18 15.53 6.68
CA LEU A 111 7.03 15.43 5.48
C LEU A 111 7.02 16.72 4.63
N GLU A 112 5.87 17.41 4.56
CA GLU A 112 5.73 18.71 3.89
C GLU A 112 6.38 19.85 4.67
N ALA A 113 6.43 19.77 6.00
CA ALA A 113 7.11 20.77 6.83
C ALA A 113 8.63 20.80 6.64
N ALA A 114 9.21 19.77 6.00
CA ALA A 114 10.62 19.76 5.65
C ALA A 114 10.95 20.82 4.57
N PRO A 115 12.03 21.60 4.74
CA PRO A 115 12.34 22.71 3.84
C PRO A 115 12.54 22.24 2.39
N GLY A 116 12.01 23.03 1.45
CA GLY A 116 12.18 22.79 0.02
C GLY A 116 11.22 21.75 -0.61
N ARG A 117 10.26 21.21 0.14
CA ARG A 117 9.31 20.22 -0.37
C ARG A 117 7.89 20.79 -0.50
N LYS A 118 7.42 20.96 -1.73
CA LYS A 118 5.98 21.04 -2.03
C LYS A 118 5.54 19.66 -2.51
N LEU A 119 4.76 18.97 -1.71
CA LEU A 119 4.32 17.61 -2.00
C LEU A 119 2.84 17.61 -2.40
N LEU A 120 2.51 16.80 -3.39
CA LEU A 120 1.12 16.45 -3.68
C LEU A 120 0.74 15.21 -2.86
N CYS A 121 -0.23 15.35 -1.95
CA CYS A 121 -0.77 14.21 -1.21
C CYS A 121 -1.95 13.57 -1.94
N LEU A 122 -1.86 12.28 -2.24
CA LEU A 122 -2.89 11.49 -2.90
C LEU A 122 -3.43 10.40 -1.97
N ALA A 123 -4.74 10.34 -1.83
CA ALA A 123 -5.40 9.26 -1.11
C ALA A 123 -5.22 7.90 -1.81
N CYS A 124 -4.97 6.85 -1.04
CA CYS A 124 -4.88 5.48 -1.55
C CYS A 124 -6.27 4.99 -1.98
N ARG A 125 -6.38 4.63 -3.25
CA ARG A 125 -7.62 4.12 -3.84
C ARG A 125 -8.15 2.90 -3.10
N HIS A 126 -7.27 2.02 -2.61
CA HIS A 126 -7.70 0.81 -1.90
C HIS A 126 -8.36 1.15 -0.58
N HIS A 127 -7.79 2.11 0.16
CA HIS A 127 -8.37 2.54 1.42
C HIS A 127 -9.69 3.30 1.22
N ALA A 128 -9.76 4.15 0.19
CA ALA A 128 -11.01 4.80 -0.19
C ALA A 128 -12.11 3.77 -0.51
N LEU A 129 -11.78 2.73 -1.29
CA LEU A 129 -12.72 1.64 -1.61
C LEU A 129 -13.10 0.81 -0.37
N GLU A 130 -12.18 0.57 0.56
CA GLU A 130 -12.46 -0.10 1.82
C GLU A 130 -13.47 0.69 2.68
N ILE A 131 -13.28 2.01 2.79
CA ILE A 131 -14.22 2.90 3.48
C ILE A 131 -15.59 2.85 2.80
N ILE A 132 -15.65 2.97 1.46
CA ILE A 132 -16.91 2.91 0.71
C ILE A 132 -17.62 1.57 0.96
N HIS A 133 -16.89 0.46 0.88
CA HIS A 133 -17.43 -0.86 1.17
C HIS A 133 -18.00 -0.91 2.59
N LYS A 134 -17.20 -0.52 3.59
CA LYS A 134 -17.54 -0.65 5.01
C LYS A 134 -18.77 0.18 5.39
N HIS A 135 -18.87 1.40 4.87
CA HIS A 135 -19.89 2.37 5.31
C HIS A 135 -21.13 2.40 4.42
N TYR A 136 -21.02 2.05 3.14
CA TYR A 136 -22.16 2.14 2.21
C TYR A 136 -22.60 0.76 1.73
N LEU A 137 -21.70 -0.02 1.11
CA LEU A 137 -22.10 -1.28 0.48
C LEU A 137 -22.52 -2.35 1.50
N LYS A 138 -21.76 -2.49 2.59
CA LYS A 138 -22.03 -3.53 3.59
C LYS A 138 -23.32 -3.27 4.37
N PRO A 139 -23.63 -2.06 4.86
CA PRO A 139 -24.92 -1.77 5.47
C PRO A 139 -26.08 -1.89 4.48
N TRP A 140 -25.93 -1.35 3.26
CA TRP A 140 -26.95 -1.44 2.22
C TRP A 140 -27.28 -2.89 1.86
N TRP A 141 -26.26 -3.75 1.68
CA TRP A 141 -26.46 -5.17 1.43
C TRP A 141 -27.19 -5.88 2.57
N LYS A 142 -26.87 -5.54 3.82
CA LYS A 142 -27.60 -6.07 4.99
C LYS A 142 -29.06 -5.64 5.00
N SER A 143 -29.34 -4.36 4.70
CA SER A 143 -30.70 -3.84 4.62
C SER A 143 -31.50 -4.46 3.47
N LEU A 144 -30.89 -4.62 2.29
CA LEU A 144 -31.52 -5.28 1.14
C LEU A 144 -31.78 -6.76 1.42
N ALA A 145 -30.81 -7.47 2.00
CA ALA A 145 -30.97 -8.87 2.39
C ALA A 145 -32.08 -9.03 3.44
N ALA A 146 -32.18 -8.12 4.41
CA ALA A 146 -33.24 -8.12 5.41
C ALA A 146 -34.62 -7.80 4.80
N LEU A 147 -34.70 -6.93 3.78
CA LEU A 147 -35.94 -6.68 3.03
C LEU A 147 -36.37 -7.90 2.22
N ILE A 148 -35.44 -8.52 1.49
CA ILE A 148 -35.72 -9.71 0.67
C ILE A 148 -36.11 -10.89 1.56
N TRP A 149 -35.30 -11.22 2.58
CA TRP A 149 -35.59 -12.35 3.48
C TRP A 149 -36.74 -12.06 4.45
N GLY A 150 -36.89 -10.81 4.91
CA GLY A 150 -38.02 -10.40 5.76
C GLY A 150 -39.35 -10.36 5.00
N ALA A 151 -39.34 -10.18 3.67
CA ALA A 151 -40.51 -10.36 2.82
C ALA A 151 -40.81 -11.85 2.55
N VAL A 152 -39.78 -12.70 2.51
CA VAL A 152 -39.93 -14.15 2.27
C VAL A 152 -40.42 -14.91 3.52
N PHE A 153 -40.14 -14.42 4.74
CA PHE A 153 -40.54 -15.07 6.00
C PHE A 153 -41.72 -14.39 6.72
N LYS A 154 -42.42 -13.44 6.09
CA LYS A 154 -43.74 -12.99 6.52
C LYS A 154 -44.83 -13.78 5.79
N VAL A 155 -44.97 -15.05 6.16
CA VAL A 155 -46.17 -15.89 5.94
C VAL A 155 -46.44 -16.65 7.22
#